data_AF-A0A3B8HSY5-F1
#
_entry.id   AF-A0A3B8HSY5-F1
#
_cell.length_a   1.000
_cell.length_b   1.000
_cell.length_c   1.000
_cell.angle_alpha   90.00
_cell.angle_beta   90.00
_cell.angle_gamma   90.00
#
_symmetry.space_group_name_H-M   'P 1'
#
loop_
_entity.id
_entity.type
_entity.pdbx_description
1 polymer ?
#
loop_
_entity_poly.entity_id
_entity_poly.type
_entity_poly.pdbx_seq_one_letter_code
_entity_poly.pdbx_strand_id
1 'polypeptide(L)'
;DVYKRQGWYGQLTVIMPGDHSLQGMYKDSSSYSFEENEGALSFTAALLAGMQAAEAIKLLLNWESELRHTVYIVDLLNLDIERIFKDDLIED
;
A
#
# COMPACT_ATOMS: atom_id res chain seq x y z
N ASP A 1 -10.09 -21.25 6.90
CA ASP A 1 -8.86 -21.62 6.20
C ASP A 1 -8.13 -20.33 5.79
N VAL A 2 -7.63 -19.59 6.79
CA VAL A 2 -7.11 -18.21 6.65
C VAL A 2 -5.74 -18.20 5.95
N TYR A 3 -4.96 -19.28 6.12
CA TYR A 3 -3.65 -19.44 5.49
C TYR A 3 -3.69 -19.53 3.95
N LYS A 4 -4.86 -19.83 3.36
CA LYS A 4 -5.03 -20.01 1.90
C LYS A 4 -5.04 -18.70 1.10
N ARG A 5 -5.04 -17.53 1.76
CA ARG A 5 -5.17 -16.20 1.15
C ARG A 5 -3.94 -15.30 1.34
N GLN A 6 -2.90 -15.80 2.00
CA GLN A 6 -1.67 -15.03 2.22
C GLN A 6 -0.99 -14.68 0.89
N GLY A 7 -0.51 -13.44 0.78
CA GLY A 7 0.24 -12.95 -0.37
C GLY A 7 -0.56 -12.46 -1.57
N TRP A 8 -1.89 -12.43 -1.50
CA TRP A 8 -2.76 -11.81 -2.53
C TRP A 8 -3.00 -10.32 -2.32
N TYR A 9 -2.60 -9.79 -1.17
CA TYR A 9 -2.83 -8.40 -0.75
C TYR A 9 -1.59 -7.54 -0.93
N GLY A 10 -1.83 -6.26 -1.23
CA GLY A 10 -0.78 -5.25 -1.38
C GLY A 10 -1.24 -3.88 -0.90
N GLN A 11 -0.30 -3.07 -0.42
CA GLN A 11 -0.54 -1.65 -0.15
C GLN A 11 0.37 -0.80 -1.05
N LEU A 12 -0.17 0.30 -1.56
CA LEU A 12 0.54 1.21 -2.45
C LEU A 12 0.19 2.66 -2.11
N THR A 13 1.19 3.52 -2.00
CA THR A 13 1.03 4.96 -1.83
C THR A 13 2.30 5.71 -2.27
N VAL A 14 2.21 7.02 -2.46
CA VAL A 14 3.36 7.90 -2.70
C VAL A 14 3.59 8.75 -1.46
N ILE A 15 4.74 8.62 -0.81
CA ILE A 15 5.10 9.49 0.32
C ILE A 15 5.94 10.66 -0.20
N MET A 16 5.37 11.87 -0.13
CA MET A 16 6.07 13.10 -0.51
C MET A 16 6.88 13.65 0.68
N PRO A 17 7.91 14.49 0.45
CA PRO A 17 8.57 15.19 1.54
C PRO A 17 7.56 15.97 2.41
N GLY A 18 7.58 15.74 3.73
CA GLY A 18 6.63 16.33 4.67
C GLY A 18 5.32 15.53 4.86
N ASP A 19 5.16 14.40 4.18
CA ASP A 19 4.02 13.49 4.39
C ASP A 19 4.27 12.59 5.61
N HIS A 20 3.32 12.60 6.54
CA HIS A 20 3.36 11.92 7.83
C HIS A 20 2.46 10.68 7.91
N SER A 21 1.82 10.29 6.81
CA SER A 21 0.81 9.21 6.77
C SER A 21 1.34 7.86 7.25
N LEU A 22 2.63 7.57 7.01
CA LEU A 22 3.25 6.33 7.50
C LEU A 22 3.24 6.23 9.04
N GLN A 23 3.36 7.34 9.76
CA GLN A 23 3.33 7.34 11.21
C GLN A 23 1.93 6.99 11.75
N GLY A 24 0.89 7.47 11.08
CA GLY A 24 -0.50 7.10 11.37
C GLY A 24 -0.78 5.63 11.09
N MET A 25 -0.37 5.15 9.91
CA MET A 25 -0.59 3.75 9.49
C MET A 25 0.08 2.71 10.40
N TYR A 26 1.22 3.06 11.02
CA TYR A 26 2.05 2.10 11.77
C TYR A 26 2.32 2.52 13.23
N LYS A 27 1.46 3.40 13.80
CA LYS A 27 1.57 3.98 15.16
C LYS A 27 1.78 2.91 16.25
N ASP A 28 1.09 1.77 16.12
CA ASP A 28 1.11 0.65 17.08
C ASP A 28 1.79 -0.61 16.53
N SER A 29 2.91 -0.47 15.82
CA SER A 29 3.66 -1.61 15.26
C SER A 29 4.29 -2.54 16.31
N SER A 30 4.18 -2.23 17.62
CA SER A 30 4.67 -3.05 18.72
C SER A 30 3.86 -4.34 18.94
N SER A 31 2.65 -4.46 18.36
CA SER A 31 1.81 -5.66 18.43
C SER A 31 1.85 -6.56 17.18
N TYR A 32 2.62 -6.21 16.14
CA TYR A 32 2.77 -7.06 14.97
C TYR A 32 3.77 -8.19 15.26
N SER A 33 3.25 -9.36 15.68
CA SER A 33 4.01 -10.60 15.59
C SER A 33 4.12 -10.99 14.13
N PHE A 34 5.33 -10.90 13.56
CA PHE A 34 5.66 -11.41 12.24
C PHE A 34 5.37 -12.92 12.22
N GLU A 35 4.18 -13.33 11.76
CA GLU A 35 3.93 -14.74 11.49
C GLU A 35 4.81 -15.13 10.31
N GLU A 36 5.68 -16.13 10.49
CA GLU A 36 6.69 -16.62 9.55
C GLU A 36 6.17 -17.01 8.15
N ASN A 37 4.86 -16.89 7.86
CA ASN A 37 4.21 -17.32 6.62
C ASN A 37 3.57 -16.20 5.77
N GLU A 38 3.74 -14.92 6.11
CA GLU A 38 3.22 -13.78 5.32
C GLU A 38 4.12 -13.43 4.12
N GLY A 39 4.31 -14.39 3.20
CA GLY A 39 4.99 -14.13 1.92
C GLY A 39 4.05 -13.47 0.90
N ALA A 40 4.55 -12.52 0.12
CA ALA A 40 3.85 -12.03 -1.06
C ALA A 40 3.96 -13.05 -2.21
N LEU A 41 2.85 -13.32 -2.91
CA LEU A 41 2.91 -14.12 -4.14
C LEU A 41 3.65 -13.32 -5.22
N SER A 42 4.43 -14.00 -6.06
CA SER A 42 5.30 -13.35 -7.05
C SER A 42 4.53 -12.44 -8.01
N PHE A 43 3.31 -12.82 -8.39
CA PHE A 43 2.47 -11.99 -9.24
C PHE A 43 1.93 -10.75 -8.53
N THR A 44 1.64 -10.83 -7.22
CA THR A 44 1.23 -9.68 -6.41
C THR A 44 2.37 -8.66 -6.32
N ALA A 45 3.58 -9.14 -6.00
CA ALA A 45 4.76 -8.30 -5.96
C ALA A 45 5.06 -7.65 -7.32
N ALA A 46 4.98 -8.42 -8.41
CA ALA A 46 5.21 -7.91 -9.75
C ALA A 46 4.19 -6.83 -10.16
N LEU A 47 2.90 -7.03 -9.84
CA LEU A 47 1.87 -6.04 -10.13
C LEU A 47 2.12 -4.73 -9.36
N LEU A 48 2.35 -4.82 -8.05
CA LEU A 48 2.62 -3.64 -7.23
C LEU A 48 3.87 -2.90 -7.70
N ALA A 49 4.94 -3.61 -8.06
CA ALA A 49 6.15 -3.01 -8.61
C ALA A 49 5.88 -2.26 -9.92
N GLY A 50 5.03 -2.81 -10.80
CA GLY A 50 4.59 -2.12 -12.02
C GLY A 50 3.82 -0.84 -11.73
N MET A 51 2.91 -0.87 -10.75
CA MET A 51 2.17 0.32 -10.31
C MET A 51 3.11 1.36 -9.69
N GLN A 52 4.07 0.95 -8.85
CA GLN A 52 5.10 1.84 -8.29
C GLN A 52 5.95 2.51 -9.37
N ALA A 53 6.36 1.76 -10.39
CA ALA A 53 7.11 2.32 -11.52
C ALA A 53 6.29 3.38 -12.29
N ALA A 54 5.00 3.11 -12.51
CA ALA A 54 4.09 4.08 -13.13
C ALA A 54 3.95 5.35 -12.27
N GLU A 55 3.80 5.22 -10.95
CA GLU A 55 3.76 6.37 -10.03
C GLU A 55 5.07 7.16 -10.06
N ALA A 56 6.22 6.48 -10.04
CA ALA A 56 7.51 7.15 -10.11
C ALA A 56 7.65 7.99 -11.39
N ILE A 57 7.23 7.44 -12.55
CA ILE A 57 7.23 8.18 -13.82
C ILE A 57 6.30 9.40 -13.75
N LYS A 58 5.09 9.24 -13.19
CA LYS A 58 4.16 10.37 -13.01
C LYS A 58 4.78 11.48 -12.17
N LEU A 59 5.46 11.14 -11.07
CA LEU A 59 6.14 12.12 -10.23
C LEU A 59 7.27 12.83 -10.97
N LEU A 60 8.13 12.09 -11.69
CA LEU A 60 9.24 12.64 -12.46
C LEU A 60 8.79 13.60 -13.57
N LEU A 61 7.63 13.32 -14.20
CA LEU A 61 7.05 14.14 -15.25
C LEU A 61 6.09 15.24 -14.73
N ASN A 62 5.98 15.37 -13.40
CA ASN A 62 5.05 16.28 -12.73
C ASN A 62 3.58 16.11 -13.19
N TRP A 63 3.16 14.86 -13.39
CA TRP A 63 1.76 14.51 -13.63
C TRP A 63 1.02 14.32 -12.31
N GLU A 64 -0.29 14.55 -12.37
CA GLU A 64 -1.20 14.29 -11.26
C GLU A 64 -1.17 12.82 -10.85
N SER A 65 -1.22 12.58 -9.53
CA SER A 65 -1.26 11.24 -8.95
C SER A 65 -2.13 11.23 -7.70
N GLU A 66 -3.22 10.47 -7.76
CA GLU A 66 -4.11 10.24 -6.62
C GLU A 66 -3.38 9.66 -5.41
N LEU A 67 -2.35 8.84 -5.64
CA LEU A 67 -1.57 8.18 -4.59
C LEU A 67 -0.72 9.15 -3.76
N ARG A 68 -0.61 10.42 -4.16
CA ARG A 68 -0.06 11.49 -3.30
C ARG A 68 -0.97 11.76 -2.10
N HIS A 69 -2.26 11.55 -2.24
CA HIS A 69 -3.27 11.86 -1.22
C HIS A 69 -3.95 10.61 -0.65
N THR A 70 -3.74 9.44 -1.26
CA THR A 70 -4.39 8.20 -0.83
C THR A 70 -3.45 7.01 -0.72
N VAL A 71 -3.90 6.01 0.01
CA VAL A 71 -3.34 4.66 0.05
C VAL A 71 -4.30 3.75 -0.70
N TYR A 72 -3.77 2.90 -1.58
CA TYR A 72 -4.52 1.84 -2.22
C TYR A 72 -4.24 0.52 -1.52
N ILE A 73 -5.31 -0.19 -1.16
CA ILE A 73 -5.27 -1.58 -0.71
C ILE A 73 -5.71 -2.44 -1.89
N VAL A 74 -4.79 -3.22 -2.44
CA VAL A 74 -5.01 -4.07 -3.60
C VAL A 74 -5.31 -5.49 -3.12
N ASP A 75 -6.52 -5.98 -3.40
CA ASP A 75 -6.94 -7.35 -3.14
C ASP A 75 -7.03 -8.11 -4.46
N LEU A 76 -6.01 -8.89 -4.80
CA LEU A 76 -6.02 -9.68 -6.03
C LEU A 76 -6.85 -10.95 -5.96
N LEU A 77 -7.22 -11.38 -4.75
CA LEU A 77 -8.06 -12.55 -4.59
C LEU A 77 -9.50 -12.24 -5.03
N ASN A 78 -9.99 -11.04 -4.67
CA ASN A 78 -11.31 -10.55 -5.02
C ASN A 78 -11.30 -9.61 -6.25
N LEU A 79 -10.11 -9.28 -6.77
CA LEU A 79 -9.90 -8.32 -7.84
C LEU A 79 -10.49 -6.94 -7.52
N ASP A 80 -10.17 -6.44 -6.33
CA ASP A 80 -10.66 -5.16 -5.82
C ASP A 80 -9.50 -4.23 -5.43
N ILE A 81 -9.77 -2.93 -5.48
CA ILE A 81 -8.84 -1.89 -5.04
C ILE A 81 -9.61 -0.91 -4.16
N GLU A 82 -9.35 -0.96 -2.87
CA GLU A 82 -9.89 0.00 -1.91
C GLU A 82 -8.98 1.23 -1.84
N ARG A 83 -9.62 2.40 -1.78
CA ARG A 83 -8.95 3.70 -1.65
C ARG A 83 -9.21 4.27 -0.26
N ILE A 84 -8.14 4.62 0.44
CA ILE A 84 -8.18 5.28 1.75
C ILE A 84 -7.52 6.66 1.63
N PHE A 85 -8.18 7.71 2.10
CA PHE A 85 -7.58 9.05 2.13
C PHE A 85 -6.57 9.15 3.26
N LYS A 86 -5.42 9.79 2.98
CA LYS A 86 -4.35 9.93 3.97
C LYS A 86 -4.72 10.85 5.13
N ASP A 87 -5.57 11.83 4.89
CA ASP A 87 -6.05 12.73 5.94
C ASP A 87 -6.78 11.94 7.04
N ASP A 88 -7.48 10.86 6.68
CA ASP A 88 -8.15 9.94 7.62
C ASP A 88 -7.16 9.10 8.45
N LEU A 89 -5.87 9.06 8.08
CA LEU A 89 -4.83 8.29 8.75
C LEU A 89 -4.01 9.12 9.74
N ILE A 90 -4.07 10.45 9.66
CA ILE A 90 -3.25 11.38 10.44
C ILE A 90 -4.02 11.90 11.68
N GLU A 91 -5.33 11.63 11.79
CA GLU A 91 -6.11 11.99 12.97
C GLU A 91 -5.71 11.16 14.22
N ASP A 92 -5.67 11.83 15.38
CA ASP A 92 -5.45 11.25 16.72
C ASP A 92 -6.72 10.59 17.28
#